data_AF-A0A8K0D4H1-F1
#
_entry.id   AF-A0A8K0D4H1-F1
#
_cell.length_a   1.000
_cell.length_b   1.000
_cell.length_c   1.000
_cell.angle_alpha   90.00
_cell.angle_beta   90.00
_cell.angle_gamma   90.00
#
_symmetry.space_group_name_H-M   'P 1'
#
loop_
_entity.id
_entity.type
_entity.pdbx_description
1 polymer ?
#
loop_
_entity_poly.entity_id
_entity_poly.type
_entity_poly.pdbx_seq_one_letter_code
_entity_poly.pdbx_strand_id
1 'polypeptide(L)'
;MTSLPIKSGGLGIRKVADIALPAFLASTFGVHDLVNLICPSLDEGTVHLEKEATEIWNELNPSNIPTIPTYQRNWDIINIQRINVNTFTFDSFTEIARLKALQLSESDAWLQAFPSSNIGTLMDNTSFRVCVALRIGSPVCRPYNCICGAQVSVDGRYGLHCGKGSVETFGPWSKEAQDLVHTIGTNLNQISGDSRSKQFLTQRISLAIQRGNAACSLHLQKTVIMRKPRVLIVGAGAAGIAATARLLENGFNDIIVLEAGTRIGGRIHSVNFAGGVAELGAQWCHGEKGNIVNDLVKNLNLLSPSSNSYDDFTFYQSSGKLLSRNVTDKLLKIAFEISYDDGALSNFNGSFGGYFAER
;
A
#
# COMPACT_ATOMS: atom_id res chain seq x y z
N MET A 1 -14.07 12.67 -9.16
CA MET A 1 -13.06 11.97 -9.99
C MET A 1 -11.76 11.67 -9.25
N THR A 2 -11.17 12.59 -8.48
CA THR A 2 -9.89 12.38 -7.76
C THR A 2 -9.84 11.12 -6.89
N SER A 3 -10.96 10.74 -6.25
CA SER A 3 -11.08 9.55 -5.40
C SER A 3 -11.26 8.23 -6.13
N LEU A 4 -11.48 8.23 -7.44
CA LEU A 4 -11.55 6.97 -8.18
C LEU A 4 -10.15 6.34 -8.29
N PRO A 5 -10.06 5.00 -8.39
CA PRO A 5 -8.84 4.34 -8.82
C PRO A 5 -8.35 4.93 -10.15
N ILE A 6 -7.04 4.90 -10.38
CA ILE A 6 -6.46 5.47 -11.60
C ILE A 6 -6.99 4.77 -12.85
N LYS A 7 -7.12 3.44 -12.80
CA LYS A 7 -7.76 2.61 -13.85
C LYS A 7 -9.22 2.98 -14.15
N SER A 8 -9.90 3.69 -13.25
CA SER A 8 -11.28 4.14 -13.39
C SER A 8 -11.35 5.64 -13.69
N GLY A 9 -10.23 6.26 -14.02
CA GLY A 9 -10.10 7.66 -14.39
C GLY A 9 -9.95 8.63 -13.23
N GLY A 10 -9.54 8.17 -12.04
CA GLY A 10 -9.21 9.03 -10.91
C GLY A 10 -7.71 9.24 -10.68
N LEU A 11 -7.36 9.78 -9.52
CA LEU A 11 -5.96 9.92 -9.07
C LEU A 11 -5.55 8.83 -8.06
N GLY A 12 -6.49 7.96 -7.65
CA GLY A 12 -6.26 7.01 -6.58
C GLY A 12 -6.21 7.64 -5.18
N ILE A 13 -6.53 8.93 -5.06
CA ILE A 13 -6.50 9.65 -3.77
C ILE A 13 -7.87 9.53 -3.09
N ARG A 14 -8.01 8.51 -2.23
CA ARG A 14 -9.26 8.25 -1.51
C ARG A 14 -9.45 9.24 -0.36
N LYS A 15 -10.68 9.72 -0.14
CA LYS A 15 -11.01 10.44 1.09
C LYS A 15 -11.03 9.45 2.24
N VAL A 16 -10.62 9.90 3.44
CA VAL A 16 -10.71 9.09 4.66
C VAL A 16 -12.14 8.60 4.89
N ALA A 17 -13.14 9.45 4.66
CA ALA A 17 -14.56 9.08 4.76
C ALA A 17 -14.96 7.94 3.81
N ASP A 18 -14.33 7.82 2.63
CA ASP A 18 -14.65 6.78 1.65
C ASP A 18 -14.03 5.41 2.00
N ILE A 19 -13.05 5.37 2.91
CA ILE A 19 -12.31 4.15 3.30
C ILE A 19 -12.58 3.74 4.74
N ALA A 20 -13.01 4.67 5.61
CA ALA A 20 -13.22 4.42 7.02
C ALA A 20 -14.26 3.31 7.26
N LEU A 21 -15.42 3.40 6.59
CA LEU A 21 -16.48 2.41 6.73
C LEU A 21 -16.08 1.02 6.19
N PRO A 22 -15.55 0.88 4.95
CA PRO A 22 -14.95 -0.37 4.48
C PRO A 22 -13.89 -0.98 5.41
N ALA A 23 -13.00 -0.16 5.95
CA ALA A 23 -11.92 -0.61 6.82
C ALA A 23 -12.45 -1.09 8.18
N PHE A 24 -13.38 -0.34 8.76
CA PHE A 24 -14.05 -0.69 10.00
C PHE A 24 -14.80 -2.01 9.85
N LEU A 25 -15.68 -2.14 8.85
CA LEU A 25 -16.44 -3.36 8.60
C LEU A 25 -15.50 -4.55 8.36
N ALA A 26 -14.47 -4.40 7.51
CA ALA A 26 -13.52 -5.48 7.27
C ALA A 26 -12.81 -5.95 8.54
N SER A 27 -12.44 -5.01 9.41
CA SER A 27 -11.86 -5.32 10.70
C SER A 27 -12.86 -6.04 11.61
N THR A 28 -14.09 -5.55 11.70
CA THR A 28 -15.15 -6.13 12.54
C THR A 28 -15.46 -7.57 12.13
N PHE A 29 -15.71 -7.83 10.84
CA PHE A 29 -15.91 -9.18 10.33
C PHE A 29 -14.66 -10.06 10.50
N GLY A 30 -13.46 -9.48 10.45
CA GLY A 30 -12.20 -10.21 10.63
C GLY A 30 -11.93 -10.64 12.07
N VAL A 31 -12.50 -9.96 13.07
CA VAL A 31 -12.30 -10.27 14.49
C VAL A 31 -13.54 -10.88 15.16
N HIS A 32 -14.68 -10.95 14.46
CA HIS A 32 -15.96 -11.39 15.00
C HIS A 32 -15.86 -12.73 15.74
N ASP A 33 -15.33 -13.76 15.07
CA ASP A 33 -15.16 -15.10 15.66
C ASP A 33 -14.24 -15.09 16.88
N LEU A 34 -13.17 -14.27 16.85
CA LEU A 34 -12.21 -14.14 17.95
C LEU A 34 -12.84 -13.43 19.16
N VAL A 35 -13.65 -12.39 18.93
CA VAL A 35 -14.38 -11.67 19.99
C VAL A 35 -15.41 -12.58 20.65
N ASN A 36 -16.18 -13.32 19.86
CA ASN A 36 -17.14 -14.30 20.36
C ASN A 36 -16.46 -15.42 21.16
N LEU A 37 -15.28 -15.85 20.74
CA LEU A 37 -14.49 -16.86 21.47
C LEU A 37 -14.00 -16.35 22.83
N ILE A 38 -13.52 -15.10 22.89
CA ILE A 38 -12.94 -14.52 24.10
C ILE A 38 -14.03 -14.08 25.10
N CYS A 39 -15.16 -13.57 24.62
CA CYS A 39 -16.20 -13.00 25.46
C CYS A 39 -17.60 -13.35 24.94
N PRO A 40 -18.03 -14.61 25.11
CA PRO A 40 -19.29 -15.13 24.54
C PRO A 40 -20.56 -14.54 25.19
N SER A 41 -20.42 -13.82 26.31
CA SER A 41 -21.53 -13.09 26.97
C SER A 41 -21.79 -11.70 26.39
N LEU A 42 -21.02 -11.28 25.37
CA LEU A 42 -21.30 -10.08 24.61
C LEU A 42 -22.36 -10.42 23.55
N ASP A 43 -23.50 -9.72 23.57
CA ASP A 43 -24.59 -9.89 22.58
C ASP A 43 -24.10 -9.70 21.13
N GLU A 44 -24.81 -10.30 20.16
CA GLU A 44 -24.66 -9.97 18.74
C GLU A 44 -24.83 -8.44 18.54
N GLY A 45 -23.74 -7.76 18.14
CA GLY A 45 -23.69 -6.29 18.02
C GLY A 45 -22.82 -5.57 19.06
N THR A 46 -22.08 -6.30 19.89
CA THR A 46 -21.25 -5.70 20.95
C THR A 46 -19.90 -5.16 20.46
N VAL A 47 -19.47 -5.47 19.23
CA VAL A 47 -18.40 -4.65 18.62
C VAL A 47 -18.99 -3.26 18.42
N HIS A 48 -18.56 -2.32 19.26
CA HIS A 48 -19.08 -0.96 19.33
C HIS A 48 -19.19 -0.35 17.91
N LEU A 49 -20.42 0.00 17.49
CA LEU A 49 -20.80 0.55 16.17
C LEU A 49 -20.92 -0.45 15.00
N GLU A 50 -20.81 -1.76 15.21
CA GLU A 50 -20.98 -2.77 14.14
C GLU A 50 -22.35 -2.67 13.47
N LYS A 51 -23.41 -2.61 14.29
CA LYS A 51 -24.79 -2.50 13.79
C LYS A 51 -25.00 -1.21 13.00
N GLU A 52 -24.58 -0.07 13.56
CA GLU A 52 -24.67 1.23 12.90
C GLU A 52 -23.87 1.26 11.59
N ALA A 53 -22.65 0.73 11.59
CA ALA A 53 -21.82 0.65 10.38
C ALA A 53 -22.45 -0.26 9.31
N THR A 54 -23.08 -1.36 9.72
CA THR A 54 -23.77 -2.29 8.80
C THR A 54 -25.04 -1.66 8.23
N GLU A 55 -25.78 -0.89 9.04
CA GLU A 55 -26.93 -0.11 8.59
C GLU A 55 -26.50 0.95 7.57
N ILE A 56 -25.48 1.75 7.87
CA ILE A 56 -24.90 2.74 6.94
C ILE A 56 -24.42 2.05 5.65
N TRP A 57 -23.82 0.87 5.75
CA TRP A 57 -23.41 0.11 4.57
C TRP A 57 -24.61 -0.31 3.72
N ASN A 58 -25.65 -0.84 4.33
CA ASN A 58 -26.86 -1.29 3.63
C ASN A 58 -27.63 -0.13 2.98
N GLU A 59 -27.63 1.06 3.58
CA GLU A 59 -28.17 2.27 2.94
C GLU A 59 -27.39 2.64 1.67
N LEU A 60 -26.06 2.53 1.72
CA LEU A 60 -25.20 2.88 0.58
C LEU A 60 -25.14 1.80 -0.50
N ASN A 61 -25.23 0.53 -0.10
CA ASN A 61 -25.04 -0.66 -0.93
C ASN A 61 -26.04 -1.76 -0.51
N PRO A 62 -27.32 -1.65 -0.91
CA PRO A 62 -28.38 -2.53 -0.45
C PRO A 62 -28.06 -4.02 -0.63
N SER A 63 -27.94 -4.74 0.49
CA SER A 63 -27.67 -6.18 0.57
C SER A 63 -26.43 -6.65 -0.18
N ASN A 64 -25.46 -5.76 -0.42
CA ASN A 64 -24.26 -6.06 -1.18
C ASN A 64 -23.04 -6.15 -0.24
N ILE A 65 -22.96 -7.26 0.49
CA ILE A 65 -21.83 -7.61 1.35
C ILE A 65 -20.83 -8.45 0.54
N PRO A 66 -19.51 -8.22 0.64
CA PRO A 66 -18.54 -9.02 -0.08
C PRO A 66 -18.52 -10.49 0.39
N THR A 67 -18.25 -11.41 -0.54
CA THR A 67 -18.12 -12.85 -0.24
C THR A 67 -17.04 -13.16 0.79
N ILE A 68 -15.96 -12.37 0.80
CA ILE A 68 -14.93 -12.43 1.83
C ILE A 68 -14.90 -11.06 2.52
N PRO A 69 -15.68 -10.88 3.61
CA PRO A 69 -15.87 -9.59 4.26
C PRO A 69 -14.68 -9.19 5.14
N THR A 70 -13.69 -10.04 5.35
CA THR A 70 -12.52 -9.74 6.20
C THR A 70 -11.48 -8.84 5.52
N TYR A 71 -11.58 -8.63 4.20
CA TYR A 71 -10.63 -7.81 3.44
C TYR A 71 -11.25 -6.49 2.98
N GLN A 72 -10.69 -5.35 3.44
CA GLN A 72 -11.13 -4.00 3.06
C GLN A 72 -11.26 -3.80 1.55
N ARG A 73 -10.31 -4.35 0.76
CA ARG A 73 -10.32 -4.22 -0.70
C ARG A 73 -11.62 -4.70 -1.34
N ASN A 74 -12.26 -5.72 -0.77
CA ASN A 74 -13.48 -6.30 -1.32
C ASN A 74 -14.69 -5.38 -1.12
N TRP A 75 -14.75 -4.71 0.02
CA TRP A 75 -15.72 -3.62 0.28
C TRP A 75 -15.46 -2.42 -0.64
N ASP A 76 -14.19 -2.01 -0.76
CA ASP A 76 -13.82 -0.87 -1.60
C ASP A 76 -14.23 -1.05 -3.07
N ILE A 77 -14.11 -2.26 -3.62
CA ILE A 77 -14.52 -2.57 -5.00
C ILE A 77 -16.01 -2.30 -5.22
N ILE A 78 -16.87 -2.66 -4.25
CA ILE A 78 -18.31 -2.43 -4.33
C ILE A 78 -18.61 -0.92 -4.37
N ASN A 79 -18.00 -0.14 -3.49
CA ASN A 79 -18.13 1.31 -3.48
C ASN A 79 -17.65 1.96 -4.80
N ILE A 80 -16.59 1.42 -5.40
CA ILE A 80 -16.07 1.90 -6.69
C ILE A 80 -17.04 1.55 -7.82
N GLN A 81 -17.58 0.33 -7.85
CA GLN A 81 -18.54 -0.11 -8.88
C GLN A 81 -19.83 0.69 -8.85
N ARG A 82 -20.27 1.14 -7.66
CA ARG A 82 -21.41 2.04 -7.50
C ARG A 82 -21.22 3.37 -8.25
N ILE A 83 -19.98 3.87 -8.32
CA ILE A 83 -19.65 5.08 -9.08
C ILE A 83 -19.52 4.70 -10.55
N ASN A 84 -20.66 4.54 -11.22
CA ASN A 84 -20.68 4.28 -12.65
C ASN A 84 -20.29 5.55 -13.42
N VAL A 85 -19.01 5.67 -13.76
CA VAL A 85 -18.47 6.84 -14.44
C VAL A 85 -19.11 7.08 -15.82
N ASN A 86 -19.76 6.06 -16.40
CA ASN A 86 -20.49 6.16 -17.66
C ASN A 86 -21.86 6.84 -17.52
N THR A 87 -22.37 7.05 -16.29
CA THR A 87 -23.60 7.82 -16.05
C THR A 87 -23.35 9.31 -15.85
N PHE A 88 -22.09 9.75 -15.85
CA PHE A 88 -21.76 11.16 -15.71
C PHE A 88 -22.21 11.94 -16.94
N THR A 89 -23.05 12.95 -16.73
CA THR A 89 -23.41 13.93 -17.73
C THR A 89 -22.39 15.07 -17.71
N PHE A 90 -21.92 15.47 -18.88
CA PHE A 90 -20.93 16.52 -19.02
C PHE A 90 -21.43 17.58 -19.98
N ASP A 91 -21.29 18.86 -19.59
CA ASP A 91 -21.74 20.00 -20.39
C ASP A 91 -20.81 20.32 -21.57
N SER A 92 -19.63 19.68 -21.63
CA SER A 92 -18.60 19.96 -22.64
C SER A 92 -17.94 18.70 -23.18
N PHE A 93 -17.78 18.61 -24.50
CA PHE A 93 -16.98 17.58 -25.17
C PHE A 93 -15.56 17.45 -24.62
N THR A 94 -15.01 18.55 -24.09
CA THR A 94 -13.71 18.57 -23.43
C THR A 94 -13.66 17.70 -22.17
N GLU A 95 -14.71 17.75 -21.35
CA GLU A 95 -14.81 16.98 -20.12
C GLU A 95 -14.95 15.49 -20.44
N ILE A 96 -15.76 15.17 -21.46
CA ILE A 96 -15.93 13.80 -21.98
C ILE A 96 -14.59 13.23 -22.48
N ALA A 97 -13.86 14.01 -23.28
CA ALA A 97 -12.54 13.61 -23.77
C ALA A 97 -11.54 13.43 -22.62
N ARG A 98 -11.56 14.29 -21.61
CA ARG A 98 -10.71 14.17 -20.42
C ARG A 98 -11.02 12.87 -19.67
N LEU A 99 -12.29 12.59 -19.39
CA LEU A 99 -12.69 11.36 -18.71
C LEU A 99 -12.23 10.12 -19.47
N LYS A 100 -12.48 10.06 -20.79
CA LYS A 100 -12.05 8.93 -21.63
C LYS A 100 -10.53 8.74 -21.62
N ALA A 101 -9.77 9.84 -21.68
CA ALA A 101 -8.30 9.77 -21.61
C ALA A 101 -7.81 9.24 -20.25
N LEU A 102 -8.51 9.57 -19.16
CA LEU A 102 -8.19 9.07 -17.82
C LEU A 102 -8.45 7.57 -17.66
N GLN A 103 -9.36 6.99 -18.45
CA GLN A 103 -9.70 5.57 -18.42
C GLN A 103 -8.77 4.67 -19.26
N LEU A 104 -7.81 5.26 -19.99
CA LEU A 104 -6.84 4.49 -20.77
C LEU A 104 -5.86 3.72 -19.85
N SER A 105 -5.38 2.56 -20.31
CA SER A 105 -4.45 1.71 -19.56
C SER A 105 -3.15 2.41 -19.21
N GLU A 106 -2.68 3.33 -20.04
CA GLU A 106 -1.41 4.04 -19.86
C GLU A 106 -1.56 5.29 -18.99
N SER A 107 -2.77 5.56 -18.50
CA SER A 107 -3.05 6.82 -17.82
C SER A 107 -2.25 6.93 -16.50
N ASP A 108 -1.86 5.84 -15.88
CA ASP A 108 -1.06 5.80 -14.64
C ASP A 108 0.47 5.84 -14.87
N ALA A 109 0.94 5.78 -16.11
CA ALA A 109 2.37 5.66 -16.42
C ALA A 109 3.25 6.77 -15.80
N TRP A 110 2.69 7.97 -15.59
CA TRP A 110 3.39 9.08 -14.95
C TRP A 110 3.73 8.83 -13.47
N LEU A 111 2.99 7.97 -12.76
CA LEU A 111 3.29 7.58 -11.38
C LEU A 111 4.51 6.67 -11.29
N GLN A 112 4.81 5.97 -12.38
CA GLN A 112 5.98 5.10 -12.50
C GLN A 112 7.21 5.88 -12.99
N ALA A 113 7.06 7.17 -13.33
CA ALA A 113 8.17 8.01 -13.71
C ALA A 113 8.98 8.39 -12.46
N PHE A 114 10.24 7.94 -12.41
CA PHE A 114 11.14 8.27 -11.30
C PHE A 114 11.41 9.78 -11.28
N PRO A 115 11.15 10.52 -10.18
CA PRO A 115 11.38 11.96 -10.12
C PRO A 115 12.89 12.26 -10.01
N SER A 116 13.50 12.72 -11.10
CA SER A 116 14.92 13.04 -11.15
C SER A 116 15.23 14.25 -12.01
N SER A 117 15.92 15.23 -11.43
CA SER A 117 16.38 16.42 -12.15
C SER A 117 17.44 16.07 -13.20
N ASN A 118 18.24 15.04 -12.96
CA ASN A 118 19.32 14.61 -13.86
C ASN A 118 18.81 14.07 -15.20
N ILE A 119 17.57 13.57 -15.27
CA ILE A 119 16.96 13.01 -16.49
C ILE A 119 15.69 13.76 -16.90
N GLY A 120 15.44 14.94 -16.32
CA GLY A 120 14.33 15.83 -16.70
C GLY A 120 12.93 15.33 -16.32
N THR A 121 12.83 14.33 -15.44
CA THR A 121 11.55 13.76 -14.97
C THR A 121 11.08 14.37 -13.64
N LEU A 122 11.94 15.14 -12.96
CA LEU A 122 11.54 15.89 -11.77
C LEU A 122 10.76 17.14 -12.20
N MET A 123 9.45 17.10 -12.02
CA MET A 123 8.60 18.28 -12.16
C MET A 123 8.70 19.15 -10.90
N ASP A 124 8.79 20.46 -11.07
CA ASP A 124 8.62 21.38 -9.96
C ASP A 124 7.14 21.42 -9.50
N ASN A 125 6.92 21.93 -8.29
CA ASN A 125 5.59 21.98 -7.68
C ASN A 125 4.54 22.71 -8.54
N THR A 126 4.93 23.74 -9.28
CA THR A 126 4.01 24.51 -10.12
C THR A 126 3.62 23.69 -11.34
N SER A 127 4.60 23.11 -12.04
CA SER A 127 4.35 22.24 -13.19
C SER A 127 3.50 21.04 -12.79
N PHE A 128 3.83 20.39 -11.66
CA PHE A 128 3.05 19.27 -11.14
C PHE A 128 1.60 19.66 -10.86
N ARG A 129 1.38 20.77 -10.14
CA ARG A 129 0.04 21.31 -9.84
C ARG A 129 -0.75 21.59 -11.12
N VAL A 130 -0.14 22.24 -12.11
CA VAL A 130 -0.78 22.58 -13.40
C VAL A 130 -1.18 21.31 -14.14
N CYS A 131 -0.29 20.33 -14.26
CA CYS A 131 -0.59 19.06 -14.93
C CYS A 131 -1.71 18.29 -14.24
N VAL A 132 -1.69 18.19 -12.91
CA VAL A 132 -2.76 17.52 -12.14
C VAL A 132 -4.08 18.26 -12.31
N ALA A 133 -4.08 19.60 -12.21
CA ALA A 133 -5.29 20.41 -12.35
C ALA A 133 -5.93 20.26 -13.74
N LEU A 134 -5.14 20.35 -14.81
CA LEU A 134 -5.61 20.11 -16.18
C LEU A 134 -6.18 18.70 -16.36
N ARG A 135 -5.53 17.72 -15.72
CA ARG A 135 -5.87 16.31 -15.79
C ARG A 135 -7.17 15.95 -15.07
N ILE A 136 -7.54 16.69 -14.02
CA ILE A 136 -8.83 16.48 -13.32
C ILE A 136 -9.89 17.53 -13.66
N GLY A 137 -9.56 18.51 -14.49
CA GLY A 137 -10.46 19.61 -14.84
C GLY A 137 -10.62 20.68 -13.75
N SER A 138 -9.65 20.81 -12.86
CA SER A 138 -9.66 21.83 -11.81
C SER A 138 -9.14 23.18 -12.34
N PRO A 139 -9.62 24.33 -11.81
CA PRO A 139 -9.03 25.63 -12.08
C PRO A 139 -7.52 25.65 -11.88
N VAL A 140 -6.79 26.10 -12.90
CA VAL A 140 -5.32 26.16 -12.93
C VAL A 140 -4.82 27.54 -12.51
N CYS A 141 -5.52 28.59 -12.93
CA CYS A 141 -5.16 29.98 -12.68
C CYS A 141 -6.40 30.85 -12.49
N ARG A 142 -6.20 32.07 -12.00
CA ARG A 142 -7.23 33.13 -12.12
C ARG A 142 -7.31 33.58 -13.57
N PRO A 143 -8.46 34.06 -14.06
CA PRO A 143 -8.53 34.61 -15.40
C PRO A 143 -7.60 35.82 -15.56
N TYR A 144 -6.93 35.94 -16.70
CA TYR A 144 -6.00 37.04 -16.98
C TYR A 144 -5.84 37.29 -18.48
N ASN A 145 -5.37 38.49 -18.85
CA ASN A 145 -5.01 38.81 -20.22
C ASN A 145 -3.62 38.25 -20.54
N CYS A 146 -3.53 37.37 -21.53
CA CYS A 146 -2.27 36.89 -22.07
C CYS A 146 -1.48 38.04 -22.71
N ILE A 147 -0.16 37.90 -22.83
CA ILE A 147 0.71 38.89 -23.49
C ILE A 147 0.39 39.09 -24.98
N CYS A 148 -0.31 38.14 -25.63
CA CYS A 148 -0.83 38.31 -26.98
C CYS A 148 -2.14 39.13 -27.04
N GLY A 149 -2.71 39.50 -25.89
CA GLY A 149 -3.97 40.25 -25.76
C GLY A 149 -5.22 39.37 -25.60
N ALA A 150 -5.11 38.05 -25.72
CA ALA A 150 -6.26 37.16 -25.55
C ALA A 150 -6.55 36.84 -24.09
N GLN A 151 -7.84 36.63 -23.77
CA GLN A 151 -8.27 36.29 -22.43
C GLN A 151 -8.01 34.82 -22.11
N VAL A 152 -7.36 34.55 -20.98
CA VAL A 152 -7.12 33.21 -20.45
C VAL A 152 -8.16 32.93 -19.38
N SER A 153 -8.91 31.84 -19.55
CA SER A 153 -9.91 31.33 -18.60
C SER A 153 -9.24 30.62 -17.41
N VAL A 154 -10.05 30.23 -16.42
CA VAL A 154 -9.58 29.51 -15.24
C VAL A 154 -8.91 28.16 -15.55
N ASP A 155 -9.19 27.56 -16.69
CA ASP A 155 -8.57 26.30 -17.12
C ASP A 155 -7.11 26.48 -17.61
N GLY A 156 -6.66 27.72 -17.85
CA GLY A 156 -5.28 28.05 -18.20
C GLY A 156 -4.80 27.53 -19.56
N ARG A 157 -5.64 26.86 -20.36
CA ARG A 157 -5.22 26.17 -21.59
C ARG A 157 -4.71 27.11 -22.66
N TYR A 158 -5.33 28.28 -22.77
CA TYR A 158 -4.91 29.27 -23.76
C TYR A 158 -3.46 29.70 -23.54
N GLY A 159 -3.08 29.94 -22.27
CA GLY A 159 -1.72 30.34 -21.92
C GLY A 159 -0.66 29.31 -22.34
N LEU A 160 -1.00 28.02 -22.33
CA LEU A 160 -0.10 26.93 -22.69
C LEU A 160 0.16 26.80 -24.20
N HIS A 161 -0.77 27.26 -25.05
CA HIS A 161 -0.63 27.17 -26.51
C HIS A 161 -0.42 28.52 -27.19
N CYS A 162 -0.42 29.61 -26.44
CA CYS A 162 -0.18 30.94 -26.99
C CYS A 162 1.27 31.04 -27.48
N GLY A 163 1.48 31.23 -28.78
CA GLY A 163 2.84 31.33 -29.35
C GLY A 163 3.68 32.52 -28.85
N LYS A 164 3.08 33.50 -28.14
CA LYS A 164 3.80 34.59 -27.49
C LYS A 164 4.00 34.39 -25.97
N GLY A 165 3.26 33.46 -25.37
CA GLY A 165 3.25 33.20 -23.92
C GLY A 165 3.68 31.79 -23.51
N SER A 166 3.82 30.86 -24.47
CA SER A 166 4.28 29.50 -24.21
C SER A 166 5.78 29.50 -23.94
N VAL A 167 6.19 28.94 -22.81
CA VAL A 167 7.58 28.57 -22.54
C VAL A 167 7.94 27.41 -23.47
N GLU A 168 9.00 27.56 -24.27
CA GLU A 168 9.49 26.55 -25.21
C GLU A 168 9.79 25.22 -24.50
N THR A 169 8.94 24.22 -24.66
CA THR A 169 9.20 22.84 -24.21
C THR A 169 9.95 22.00 -25.25
N PHE A 170 10.32 22.61 -26.37
CA PHE A 170 10.91 21.96 -27.55
C PHE A 170 12.44 22.04 -27.62
N GLY A 171 13.04 22.93 -26.82
CA GLY A 171 14.41 23.40 -27.07
C GLY A 171 14.53 24.20 -28.38
N PRO A 172 15.70 24.76 -28.68
CA PRO A 172 15.91 25.55 -29.88
C PRO A 172 15.89 24.66 -31.12
N TRP A 173 15.09 25.04 -32.11
CA TRP A 173 15.10 24.39 -33.42
C TRP A 173 16.12 25.06 -34.34
N SER A 174 16.78 24.25 -35.17
CA SER A 174 17.53 24.80 -36.30
C SER A 174 16.57 25.44 -37.30
N LYS A 175 17.08 26.39 -38.09
CA LYS A 175 16.28 27.13 -39.06
C LYS A 175 15.67 26.19 -40.10
N GLU A 176 16.42 25.18 -40.51
CA GLU A 176 15.99 24.15 -41.45
C GLU A 176 14.82 23.32 -40.90
N ALA A 177 14.83 22.99 -39.61
CA ALA A 177 13.75 22.27 -38.96
C ALA A 177 12.48 23.13 -38.83
N GLN A 178 12.63 24.41 -38.53
CA GLN A 178 11.52 25.37 -38.51
C GLN A 178 10.87 25.50 -39.88
N ASP A 179 11.67 25.65 -40.93
CA ASP A 179 11.20 25.80 -42.31
C ASP A 179 10.50 24.52 -42.80
N LEU A 180 11.02 23.34 -42.45
CA LEU A 180 10.40 22.06 -42.78
C LEU A 180 9.02 21.92 -42.14
N VAL A 181 8.92 22.13 -40.83
CA VAL A 181 7.65 22.00 -40.10
C VAL A 181 6.65 23.08 -40.55
N HIS A 182 7.14 24.28 -40.87
CA HIS A 182 6.33 25.33 -41.46
C HIS A 182 5.70 24.87 -42.79
N THR A 183 6.52 24.30 -43.67
CA THR A 183 6.10 23.82 -45.00
C THR A 183 5.08 22.69 -44.87
N ILE A 184 5.36 21.68 -44.05
CA ILE A 184 4.44 20.56 -43.82
C ILE A 184 3.12 21.06 -43.21
N GLY A 185 3.18 21.94 -42.21
CA GLY A 185 1.98 22.49 -41.59
C GLY A 185 1.11 23.30 -42.56
N THR A 186 1.72 23.98 -43.52
CA THR A 186 1.01 24.76 -44.55
C THR A 186 0.31 23.84 -45.56
N ASN A 187 1.00 22.79 -46.01
CA ASN A 187 0.41 21.79 -46.91
C ASN A 187 -0.73 21.03 -46.24
N LEU A 188 -0.56 20.66 -44.96
CA LEU A 188 -1.63 20.02 -44.18
C LEU A 188 -2.86 20.91 -44.06
N ASN A 189 -2.68 22.21 -43.85
CA ASN A 189 -3.78 23.17 -43.80
C ASN A 189 -4.52 23.24 -45.14
N GLN A 190 -3.79 23.33 -46.27
CA GLN A 190 -4.40 23.34 -47.60
C GLN A 190 -5.19 22.06 -47.92
N ILE A 191 -4.70 20.89 -47.50
CA ILE A 191 -5.35 19.61 -47.78
C ILE A 191 -6.54 19.37 -46.83
N SER A 192 -6.40 19.71 -45.55
CA SER A 192 -7.41 19.42 -44.52
C SER A 192 -8.52 20.48 -44.45
N GLY A 193 -8.25 21.70 -44.91
CA GLY A 193 -9.10 22.87 -44.68
C GLY A 193 -9.14 23.37 -43.23
N ASP A 194 -8.42 22.71 -42.29
CA ASP A 194 -8.35 23.14 -40.89
C ASP A 194 -7.13 24.03 -40.66
N SER A 195 -7.41 25.31 -40.39
CA SER A 195 -6.42 26.34 -40.05
C SER A 195 -5.48 25.98 -38.89
N ARG A 196 -5.88 25.04 -38.03
CA ARG A 196 -5.13 24.60 -36.83
C ARG A 196 -4.21 23.42 -37.10
N SER A 197 -4.24 22.82 -38.29
CA SER A 197 -3.45 21.63 -38.63
C SER A 197 -1.95 21.79 -38.36
N LYS A 198 -1.40 22.99 -38.58
CA LYS A 198 -0.01 23.33 -38.26
C LYS A 198 0.28 23.32 -36.75
N GLN A 199 -0.64 23.81 -35.93
CA GLN A 199 -0.52 23.82 -34.48
C GLN A 199 -0.62 22.40 -33.90
N PHE A 200 -1.49 21.56 -34.45
CA PHE A 200 -1.54 20.15 -34.06
C PHE A 200 -0.27 19.39 -34.43
N LEU A 201 0.31 19.66 -35.60
CA LEU A 201 1.60 19.07 -36.00
C LEU A 201 2.71 19.42 -35.01
N THR A 202 2.85 20.71 -34.68
CA THR A 202 3.87 21.17 -33.72
C THR A 202 3.66 20.56 -32.34
N GLN A 203 2.42 20.49 -31.83
CA GLN A 203 2.12 19.81 -30.58
C GLN A 203 2.48 18.32 -30.60
N ARG A 204 2.16 17.61 -31.71
CA ARG A 204 2.48 16.18 -31.85
C ARG A 204 3.98 15.93 -31.91
N ILE A 205 4.75 16.80 -32.56
CA ILE A 205 6.21 16.74 -32.55
C ILE A 205 6.73 16.92 -31.12
N SER A 206 6.18 17.88 -30.35
CA SER A 206 6.51 18.08 -28.92
C SER A 206 6.34 16.79 -28.12
N LEU A 207 5.16 16.18 -28.23
CA LEU A 207 4.80 14.97 -27.51
C LEU A 207 5.64 13.77 -27.95
N ALA A 208 5.96 13.66 -29.25
CA ALA A 208 6.82 12.61 -29.78
C ALA A 208 8.26 12.74 -29.27
N ILE A 209 8.81 13.95 -29.22
CA ILE A 209 10.14 14.23 -28.66
C ILE A 209 10.16 13.92 -27.16
N GLN A 210 9.16 14.37 -26.40
CA GLN A 210 9.07 14.08 -24.96
C GLN A 210 8.95 12.57 -24.70
N ARG A 211 8.14 11.85 -25.50
CA ARG A 211 8.04 10.38 -25.45
C ARG A 211 9.36 9.71 -25.84
N GLY A 212 10.05 10.21 -26.87
CA GLY A 212 11.35 9.72 -27.30
C GLY A 212 12.44 9.93 -26.24
N ASN A 213 12.46 11.09 -25.59
CA ASN A 213 13.37 11.41 -24.48
C ASN A 213 13.09 10.51 -23.27
N ALA A 214 11.81 10.26 -22.96
CA ALA A 214 11.42 9.30 -21.92
C ALA A 214 11.86 7.86 -22.28
N ALA A 215 11.66 7.43 -23.53
CA ALA A 215 12.06 6.10 -24.00
C ALA A 215 13.59 5.91 -24.04
N CYS A 216 14.35 6.90 -24.50
CA CYS A 216 15.82 6.89 -24.47
C CYS A 216 16.34 6.85 -23.04
N SER A 217 15.69 7.57 -22.11
CA SER A 217 16.05 7.56 -20.69
C SER A 217 15.73 6.22 -20.01
N LEU A 218 14.64 5.54 -20.42
CA LEU A 218 14.32 4.18 -19.97
C LEU A 218 15.32 3.15 -20.52
N HIS A 219 15.84 3.32 -21.74
CA HIS A 219 16.87 2.46 -22.32
C HIS A 219 18.27 2.71 -21.72
N LEU A 220 18.53 3.94 -21.22
CA LEU A 220 19.73 4.32 -20.49
C LEU A 220 19.78 3.84 -19.02
N GLN A 221 18.69 3.27 -18.49
CA GLN A 221 18.66 2.71 -17.12
C GLN A 221 19.65 1.56 -16.87
N LYS A 222 20.30 1.01 -17.91
CA LYS A 222 21.40 0.05 -17.70
C LYS A 222 22.72 0.69 -17.23
N THR A 223 22.88 2.02 -17.29
CA THR A 223 24.18 2.66 -16.96
C THR A 223 24.03 4.03 -16.28
N VAL A 224 23.40 4.10 -15.11
CA VAL A 224 23.45 5.31 -14.25
C VAL A 224 24.17 4.99 -12.94
N ILE A 225 25.17 5.81 -12.62
CA ILE A 225 25.91 5.80 -11.35
C ILE A 225 24.91 6.07 -10.22
N MET A 226 24.56 5.03 -9.46
CA MET A 226 23.62 5.11 -8.33
C MET A 226 24.21 5.96 -7.21
N ARG A 227 23.56 7.08 -6.84
CA ARG A 227 23.78 7.67 -5.51
C ARG A 227 23.29 6.66 -4.48
N LYS A 228 24.13 6.33 -3.49
CA LYS A 228 23.79 5.35 -2.45
C LYS A 228 22.51 5.79 -1.72
N PRO A 229 21.44 4.97 -1.72
CA PRO A 229 20.19 5.32 -1.05
C PRO A 229 20.37 5.32 0.47
N ARG A 230 19.64 6.21 1.15
CA ARG A 230 19.58 6.29 2.63
C ARG A 230 18.38 5.50 3.12
N VAL A 231 18.58 4.57 4.05
CA VAL A 231 17.54 3.66 4.52
C VAL A 231 17.23 3.92 6.00
N LEU A 232 15.95 4.11 6.33
CA LEU A 232 15.48 4.25 7.71
C LEU A 232 14.71 3.00 8.11
N ILE A 233 15.08 2.39 9.24
CA ILE A 233 14.42 1.21 9.81
C ILE A 233 13.81 1.61 11.16
N VAL A 234 12.54 1.31 11.36
CA VAL A 234 11.81 1.60 12.60
C VAL A 234 11.61 0.30 13.38
N GLY A 235 12.17 0.24 14.57
CA GLY A 235 12.23 -0.92 15.46
C GLY A 235 13.55 -1.69 15.33
N ALA A 236 14.26 -1.85 16.44
CA ALA A 236 15.47 -2.66 16.59
C ALA A 236 15.18 -4.03 17.25
N GLY A 237 14.02 -4.61 16.94
CA GLY A 237 13.71 -6.01 17.22
C GLY A 237 14.34 -6.97 16.20
N ALA A 238 14.13 -8.27 16.35
CA ALA A 238 14.72 -9.30 15.49
C ALA A 238 14.56 -9.02 13.98
N ALA A 239 13.37 -8.61 13.54
CA ALA A 239 13.10 -8.29 12.14
C ALA A 239 13.87 -7.06 11.63
N GLY A 240 13.95 -5.99 12.44
CA GLY A 240 14.67 -4.77 12.08
C GLY A 240 16.18 -4.97 12.03
N ILE A 241 16.73 -5.72 12.98
CA ILE A 241 18.15 -6.09 12.98
C ILE A 241 18.48 -7.01 11.78
N ALA A 242 17.64 -7.99 11.48
CA ALA A 242 17.83 -8.86 10.31
C ALA A 242 17.78 -8.08 8.99
N ALA A 243 16.82 -7.15 8.85
CA ALA A 243 16.73 -6.27 7.69
C ALA A 243 17.99 -5.39 7.56
N THR A 244 18.46 -4.82 8.68
CA THR A 244 19.69 -4.01 8.73
C THR A 244 20.89 -4.81 8.27
N ALA A 245 21.10 -6.00 8.84
CA ALA A 245 22.21 -6.89 8.48
C ALA A 245 22.17 -7.24 6.98
N ARG A 246 20.99 -7.62 6.46
CA ARG A 246 20.83 -7.97 5.05
C ARG A 246 21.11 -6.78 4.13
N LEU A 247 20.68 -5.59 4.50
CA LEU A 247 20.95 -4.38 3.70
C LEU A 247 22.46 -4.04 3.70
N LEU A 248 23.13 -4.15 4.84
CA LEU A 248 24.59 -3.96 4.92
C LEU A 248 25.34 -4.98 4.04
N GLU A 249 24.97 -6.26 4.10
CA GLU A 249 25.53 -7.32 3.24
C GLU A 249 25.37 -7.03 1.74
N ASN A 250 24.29 -6.32 1.36
CA ASN A 250 24.01 -5.96 -0.02
C ASN A 250 24.58 -4.57 -0.41
N GLY A 251 25.51 -4.03 0.38
CA GLY A 251 26.26 -2.81 0.05
C GLY A 251 25.54 -1.49 0.34
N PHE A 252 24.43 -1.53 1.07
CA PHE A 252 23.74 -0.34 1.57
C PHE A 252 24.43 0.10 2.87
N ASN A 253 25.14 1.24 2.83
CA ASN A 253 25.98 1.67 3.96
C ASN A 253 25.43 2.92 4.69
N ASP A 254 24.36 3.54 4.19
CA ASP A 254 23.72 4.71 4.81
C ASP A 254 22.38 4.27 5.42
N ILE A 255 22.46 3.67 6.61
CA ILE A 255 21.31 3.09 7.31
C ILE A 255 21.18 3.71 8.71
N ILE A 256 19.96 4.09 9.07
CA ILE A 256 19.59 4.55 10.41
C ILE A 256 18.53 3.60 10.96
N VAL A 257 18.72 3.11 12.20
CA VAL A 257 17.73 2.32 12.93
C VAL A 257 17.19 3.15 14.09
N LEU A 258 15.87 3.29 14.19
CA LEU A 258 15.20 3.99 15.28
C LEU A 258 14.47 2.98 16.17
N GLU A 259 14.81 2.92 17.45
CA GLU A 259 14.10 2.10 18.44
C GLU A 259 13.35 3.03 19.40
N ALA A 260 12.11 2.68 19.74
CA ALA A 260 11.29 3.45 20.66
C ALA A 260 11.69 3.16 22.12
N GLY A 261 12.12 1.94 22.41
CA GLY A 261 12.59 1.52 23.73
C GLY A 261 14.02 1.98 24.03
N THR A 262 14.43 1.76 25.28
CA THR A 262 15.80 2.03 25.75
C THR A 262 16.79 0.90 25.44
N ARG A 263 16.33 -0.16 24.76
CA ARG A 263 17.12 -1.34 24.39
C ARG A 263 16.71 -1.89 23.04
N ILE A 264 17.63 -2.60 22.41
CA ILE A 264 17.35 -3.43 21.23
C ILE A 264 16.74 -4.78 21.64
N GLY A 265 16.32 -5.57 20.66
CA GLY A 265 15.78 -6.92 20.83
C GLY A 265 14.25 -7.01 20.77
N GLY A 266 13.55 -5.90 20.98
CA GLY A 266 12.09 -5.85 20.93
C GLY A 266 11.44 -6.84 21.91
N ARG A 267 10.68 -7.82 21.41
CA ARG A 267 10.03 -8.84 22.24
C ARG A 267 10.97 -9.95 22.76
N ILE A 268 12.25 -9.93 22.37
CA ILE A 268 13.28 -10.80 22.96
C ILE A 268 13.93 -10.00 24.09
N HIS A 269 13.91 -10.54 25.31
CA HIS A 269 14.31 -9.79 26.50
C HIS A 269 14.87 -10.67 27.62
N SER A 270 16.19 -10.72 27.69
CA SER A 270 16.92 -11.31 28.80
C SER A 270 17.10 -10.29 29.93
N VAL A 271 16.97 -10.74 31.18
CA VAL A 271 17.25 -9.96 32.40
C VAL A 271 18.08 -10.78 33.39
N ASN A 272 18.93 -10.11 34.17
CA ASN A 272 19.63 -10.77 35.27
C ASN A 272 18.64 -11.02 36.43
N PHE A 273 18.56 -12.26 36.90
CA PHE A 273 17.67 -12.65 37.98
C PHE A 273 18.29 -13.77 38.83
N ALA A 274 18.30 -13.59 40.15
CA ALA A 274 18.77 -14.59 41.13
C ALA A 274 20.16 -15.21 40.83
N GLY A 275 21.10 -14.41 40.35
CA GLY A 275 22.46 -14.88 39.99
C GLY A 275 22.55 -15.60 38.64
N GLY A 276 21.46 -15.65 37.88
CA GLY A 276 21.39 -16.16 36.51
C GLY A 276 20.69 -15.19 35.55
N VAL A 277 20.24 -15.73 34.42
CA VAL A 277 19.50 -15.00 33.39
C VAL A 277 18.08 -15.56 33.29
N ALA A 278 17.08 -14.67 33.26
CA ALA A 278 15.70 -15.00 32.98
C ALA A 278 15.26 -14.35 31.66
N GLU A 279 14.48 -15.06 30.86
CA GLU A 279 13.88 -14.53 29.64
C GLU A 279 12.46 -14.05 29.94
N LEU A 280 12.21 -12.75 29.78
CA LEU A 280 10.87 -12.15 29.84
C LEU A 280 10.17 -12.14 28.47
N GLY A 281 10.86 -12.63 27.44
CA GLY A 281 10.43 -12.65 26.06
C GLY A 281 10.54 -14.05 25.44
N ALA A 282 11.05 -14.12 24.21
CA ALA A 282 11.29 -15.39 23.55
C ALA A 282 12.38 -16.19 24.27
N GLN A 283 12.04 -17.40 24.73
CA GLN A 283 12.96 -18.31 25.43
C GLN A 283 13.28 -19.58 24.62
N TRP A 284 12.38 -20.03 23.77
CA TRP A 284 12.47 -21.33 23.09
C TRP A 284 12.80 -21.20 21.60
N CYS A 285 13.75 -22.00 21.12
CA CYS A 285 14.01 -22.19 19.70
C CYS A 285 13.47 -23.58 19.29
N HIS A 286 12.26 -23.62 18.73
CA HIS A 286 11.61 -24.87 18.37
C HIS A 286 12.16 -25.46 17.06
N GLY A 287 12.65 -26.70 17.13
CA GLY A 287 13.11 -27.46 15.97
C GLY A 287 14.54 -27.14 15.56
N GLU A 288 15.34 -28.19 15.37
CA GLU A 288 16.76 -28.04 15.01
C GLU A 288 17.02 -28.08 13.50
N LYS A 289 16.10 -28.67 12.73
CA LYS A 289 16.21 -28.84 11.27
C LYS A 289 15.28 -27.85 10.56
N GLY A 290 15.82 -27.12 9.59
CA GLY A 290 15.04 -26.15 8.79
C GLY A 290 14.63 -24.89 9.54
N ASN A 291 15.18 -24.66 10.74
CA ASN A 291 14.95 -23.46 11.52
C ASN A 291 16.13 -22.50 11.35
N ILE A 292 15.88 -21.40 10.64
CA ILE A 292 16.90 -20.38 10.35
C ILE A 292 17.48 -19.75 11.63
N VAL A 293 16.69 -19.62 12.70
CA VAL A 293 17.17 -19.08 13.98
C VAL A 293 18.17 -20.04 14.59
N ASN A 294 17.88 -21.34 14.64
CA ASN A 294 18.83 -22.34 15.13
C ASN A 294 20.11 -22.34 14.30
N ASP A 295 19.99 -22.31 12.97
CA ASP A 295 21.15 -22.29 12.08
C ASP A 295 22.09 -21.10 12.32
N LEU A 296 21.52 -19.95 12.68
CA LEU A 296 22.29 -18.74 13.00
C LEU A 296 22.99 -18.84 14.36
N VAL A 297 22.37 -19.45 15.38
CA VAL A 297 22.87 -19.38 16.77
C VAL A 297 23.49 -20.66 17.32
N LYS A 298 23.36 -21.81 16.64
CA LYS A 298 23.82 -23.12 17.15
C LYS A 298 25.31 -23.18 17.51
N ASN A 299 26.14 -22.34 16.90
CA ASN A 299 27.59 -22.30 17.16
C ASN A 299 28.00 -21.19 18.14
N LEU A 300 27.04 -20.42 18.69
CA LEU A 300 27.31 -19.27 19.55
C LEU A 300 27.24 -19.60 21.05
N ASN A 301 27.08 -20.88 21.42
CA ASN A 301 26.85 -21.31 22.80
C ASN A 301 25.67 -20.58 23.49
N LEU A 302 24.67 -20.19 22.71
CA LEU A 302 23.45 -19.51 23.19
C LEU A 302 22.28 -20.46 23.42
N LEU A 303 22.38 -21.69 22.91
CA LEU A 303 21.35 -22.71 23.01
C LEU A 303 21.84 -23.85 23.90
N SER A 304 20.96 -24.30 24.79
CA SER A 304 21.12 -25.56 25.51
C SER A 304 20.06 -26.53 24.98
N PRO A 305 20.42 -27.78 24.65
CA PRO A 305 19.43 -28.77 24.26
C PRO A 305 18.49 -29.03 25.44
N SER A 306 17.20 -28.83 25.21
CA SER A 306 16.17 -29.20 26.17
C SER A 306 15.61 -30.56 25.80
N SER A 307 15.96 -31.59 26.57
CA SER A 307 15.20 -32.84 26.59
C SER A 307 13.94 -32.62 27.42
N ASN A 308 13.02 -31.79 26.93
CA ASN A 308 11.71 -31.66 27.56
C ASN A 308 10.92 -32.94 27.31
N SER A 309 11.27 -34.03 28.00
CA SER A 309 10.29 -35.08 28.23
C SER A 309 9.31 -34.49 29.23
N TYR A 310 8.13 -34.13 28.76
CA TYR A 310 7.03 -33.76 29.63
C TYR A 310 6.64 -34.90 30.58
N ASP A 311 7.22 -36.09 30.38
CA ASP A 311 7.15 -37.24 31.26
C ASP A 311 7.71 -37.00 32.67
N ASP A 312 8.52 -35.95 32.92
CA ASP A 312 9.13 -35.71 34.24
C ASP A 312 8.55 -34.54 35.05
N PHE A 313 7.37 -34.03 34.67
CA PHE A 313 6.71 -33.02 35.50
C PHE A 313 6.25 -33.59 36.85
N THR A 314 6.61 -32.87 37.90
CA THR A 314 6.14 -33.14 39.26
C THR A 314 5.06 -32.12 39.62
N PHE A 315 3.85 -32.61 39.93
CA PHE A 315 2.71 -31.73 40.19
C PHE A 315 2.40 -31.63 41.68
N TYR A 316 2.15 -30.41 42.13
CA TYR A 316 1.75 -30.11 43.50
C TYR A 316 0.38 -29.42 43.48
N GLN A 317 -0.44 -29.73 44.48
CA GLN A 317 -1.64 -28.94 44.78
C GLN A 317 -1.24 -27.57 45.35
N SER A 318 -2.18 -26.63 45.38
CA SER A 318 -2.00 -25.33 46.07
C SER A 318 -1.67 -25.48 47.57
N SER A 319 -2.01 -26.62 48.17
CA SER A 319 -1.63 -27.00 49.53
C SER A 319 -0.16 -27.44 49.68
N GLY A 320 0.58 -27.55 48.57
CA GLY A 320 1.95 -28.10 48.53
C GLY A 320 2.00 -29.63 48.52
N LYS A 321 0.85 -30.32 48.50
CA LYS A 321 0.79 -31.79 48.46
C LYS A 321 1.15 -32.30 47.06
N LEU A 322 2.09 -33.26 47.02
CA LEU A 322 2.46 -33.97 45.80
C LEU A 322 1.29 -34.81 45.26
N LEU A 323 1.03 -34.71 43.96
CA LEU A 323 0.05 -35.54 43.26
C LEU A 323 0.68 -36.84 42.75
N SER A 324 -0.11 -37.91 42.74
CA SER A 324 0.35 -39.21 42.25
C SER A 324 0.45 -39.24 40.73
N ARG A 325 1.41 -40.02 40.21
CA ARG A 325 1.63 -40.17 38.76
C ARG A 325 0.37 -40.56 37.99
N ASN A 326 -0.45 -41.46 38.52
CA ASN A 326 -1.74 -41.85 37.89
C ASN A 326 -2.68 -40.65 37.63
N VAL A 327 -2.71 -39.67 38.53
CA VAL A 327 -3.53 -38.47 38.33
C VAL A 327 -2.85 -37.50 37.37
N THR A 328 -1.54 -37.29 37.52
CA THR A 328 -0.79 -36.33 36.70
C THR A 328 -0.68 -36.75 35.26
N ASP A 329 -0.50 -38.04 34.99
CA ASP A 329 -0.35 -38.58 33.63
C ASP A 329 -1.68 -38.45 32.86
N LYS A 330 -2.82 -38.63 33.54
CA LYS A 330 -4.15 -38.36 32.97
C LYS A 330 -4.33 -36.88 32.66
N LEU A 331 -3.95 -36.00 33.59
CA LEU A 331 -4.05 -34.55 33.40
C LEU A 331 -3.14 -34.05 32.27
N LEU A 332 -1.91 -34.55 32.19
CA LEU A 332 -0.98 -34.24 31.11
C LEU A 332 -1.52 -34.74 29.77
N LYS A 333 -2.03 -35.98 29.71
CA LYS A 333 -2.65 -36.51 28.50
C LYS A 333 -3.79 -35.61 28.01
N ILE A 334 -4.69 -35.21 28.92
CA ILE A 334 -5.76 -34.25 28.62
C ILE A 334 -5.17 -32.91 28.13
N ALA A 335 -4.19 -32.34 28.82
CA ALA A 335 -3.56 -31.08 28.45
C ALA A 335 -2.83 -31.13 27.10
N PHE A 336 -2.29 -32.28 26.72
CA PHE A 336 -1.67 -32.47 25.42
C PHE A 336 -2.68 -32.66 24.30
N GLU A 337 -3.73 -33.44 24.55
CA GLU A 337 -4.87 -33.54 23.63
C GLU A 337 -5.48 -32.16 23.41
N ILE A 338 -5.64 -31.35 24.47
CA ILE A 338 -5.97 -29.92 24.39
C ILE A 338 -5.07 -29.15 23.44
N SER A 339 -3.75 -29.26 23.65
CA SER A 339 -2.78 -28.34 23.06
C SER A 339 -2.41 -28.70 21.62
N TYR A 340 -2.72 -29.93 21.19
CA TYR A 340 -2.33 -30.47 19.88
C TYR A 340 -3.48 -31.08 19.07
N ASP A 341 -4.71 -31.11 19.58
CA ASP A 341 -5.91 -31.51 18.80
C ASP A 341 -6.44 -30.31 18.00
N ASP A 342 -5.74 -29.97 16.93
CA ASP A 342 -6.09 -28.84 16.05
C ASP A 342 -7.35 -29.15 15.19
N GLY A 343 -7.79 -30.42 15.11
CA GLY A 343 -8.82 -30.86 14.17
C GLY A 343 -10.16 -31.31 14.77
N ALA A 344 -10.18 -31.90 15.97
CA ALA A 344 -11.43 -32.29 16.61
C ALA A 344 -11.94 -31.24 17.59
N LEU A 345 -11.05 -30.41 18.16
CA LEU A 345 -11.43 -29.27 18.99
C LEU A 345 -12.15 -28.19 18.18
N SER A 346 -11.69 -27.95 16.94
CA SER A 346 -12.31 -26.99 16.01
C SER A 346 -13.73 -27.37 15.58
N ASN A 347 -14.12 -28.64 15.75
CA ASN A 347 -15.42 -29.18 15.34
C ASN A 347 -16.37 -29.45 16.53
N PHE A 348 -15.96 -29.16 17.77
CA PHE A 348 -16.78 -29.39 18.95
C PHE A 348 -17.60 -28.15 19.32
N ASN A 349 -18.92 -28.33 19.40
CA ASN A 349 -19.89 -27.24 19.56
C ASN A 349 -20.29 -26.97 21.03
N GLY A 350 -19.46 -27.38 21.99
CA GLY A 350 -19.70 -27.22 23.43
C GLY A 350 -18.58 -26.48 24.15
N SER A 351 -18.72 -26.26 25.46
CA SER A 351 -17.66 -25.60 26.24
C SER A 351 -16.37 -26.43 26.22
N PHE A 352 -15.23 -25.76 26.29
CA PHE A 352 -13.92 -26.42 26.34
C PHE A 352 -13.81 -27.46 27.47
N GLY A 353 -14.43 -27.20 28.63
CA GLY A 353 -14.54 -28.18 29.72
C GLY A 353 -15.47 -29.37 29.40
N GLY A 354 -16.54 -29.14 28.64
CA GLY A 354 -17.46 -30.18 28.17
C GLY A 354 -16.80 -31.14 27.18
N TYR A 355 -15.91 -30.65 26.32
CA TYR A 355 -15.16 -31.47 25.37
C TYR A 355 -14.37 -32.60 26.04
N PHE A 356 -13.72 -32.29 27.17
CA PHE A 356 -12.94 -33.28 27.93
C PHE A 356 -13.76 -34.09 28.92
N ALA A 357 -14.99 -33.69 29.23
CA ALA A 357 -15.87 -34.47 30.09
C ALA A 357 -16.62 -35.58 29.34
N GLU A 358 -16.72 -35.48 28.00
CA GLU A 358 -17.43 -36.42 27.12
C GLU A 358 -16.51 -37.48 26.48
N ARG A 359 -15.18 -37.36 26.65
CA ARG A 359 -14.14 -38.36 26.27
C ARG A 359 -13.62 -39.07 27.51
#